data_AF-A0A2E2RHI1-F1
#
_entry.id   AF-A0A2E2RHI1-F1
#
_cell.length_a   1.000
_cell.length_b   1.000
_cell.length_c   1.000
_cell.angle_alpha   90.00
_cell.angle_beta   90.00
_cell.angle_gamma   90.00
#
_symmetry.space_group_name_H-M   'P 1'
#
loop_
_entity.id
_entity.type
_entity.pdbx_description
1 polymer ?
#
loop_
_entity_poly.entity_id
_entity_poly.type
_entity_poly.pdbx_seq_one_letter_code
_entity_poly.pdbx_strand_id
1 'polypeptide(L)'
;MFESDRGSADITLCIFPHLKEFIAIDARGDRPGGPAVLRLPISNILCEEFYSKVESDFSKILRRHDAGFLELMGIPQQVEAVIRANSLKRIIAELGINIPESSNEPGGTVGVLFFAGSLLALEGPLLSEAMQELFGSKLAPHAREQLIEHLLELMEQERKSIGDASAQDIANLISGKGGPYATIWESSGN
;
A
#
# COMPACT_ATOMS: atom_id res chain seq x y z
N MET A 1 -20.98 -3.78 -3.92
CA MET A 1 -20.81 -4.83 -4.95
C MET A 1 -19.33 -4.90 -5.23
N PHE A 2 -18.62 -5.76 -4.51
CA PHE A 2 -17.18 -5.97 -4.70
C PHE A 2 -17.02 -6.74 -6.00
N GLU A 3 -16.31 -6.18 -6.99
CA GLU A 3 -16.07 -6.86 -8.25
C GLU A 3 -15.20 -8.11 -8.01
N SER A 4 -15.87 -9.25 -8.01
CA SER A 4 -15.35 -10.59 -7.72
C SER A 4 -14.54 -11.22 -8.85
N ASP A 5 -13.73 -10.45 -9.59
CA ASP A 5 -12.92 -10.98 -10.70
C ASP A 5 -11.41 -10.88 -10.50
N ARG A 6 -10.95 -10.71 -9.26
CA ARG A 6 -9.56 -10.95 -8.89
C ARG A 6 -9.46 -12.33 -8.26
N GLY A 7 -8.98 -13.30 -9.03
CA GLY A 7 -8.62 -14.63 -8.55
C GLY A 7 -7.97 -14.54 -7.17
N SER A 8 -8.51 -15.30 -6.23
CA SER A 8 -8.35 -15.06 -4.79
C SER A 8 -6.89 -14.82 -4.42
N ALA A 9 -6.53 -13.56 -4.16
CA ALA A 9 -5.15 -13.20 -3.87
C ALA A 9 -4.62 -14.05 -2.70
N ASP A 10 -3.40 -14.54 -2.85
CA ASP A 10 -2.72 -15.31 -1.81
C ASP A 10 -2.24 -14.40 -0.68
N ILE A 11 -1.97 -13.14 -1.02
CA ILE A 11 -1.55 -12.12 -0.08
C ILE A 11 -2.44 -10.91 -0.29
N THR A 12 -3.02 -10.38 0.78
CA THR A 12 -3.80 -9.14 0.73
C THR A 12 -3.20 -8.10 1.67
N LEU A 13 -2.94 -6.92 1.14
CA LEU A 13 -2.44 -5.77 1.88
C LEU A 13 -3.60 -4.82 2.18
N CYS A 14 -3.90 -4.60 3.45
CA CYS A 14 -4.86 -3.60 3.91
C CYS A 14 -4.10 -2.31 4.25
N ILE A 15 -4.24 -1.30 3.40
CA ILE A 15 -3.51 -0.03 3.47
C ILE A 15 -4.42 1.06 4.03
N PHE A 16 -3.89 1.82 4.98
CA PHE A 16 -4.50 3.01 5.59
C PHE A 16 -3.67 4.23 5.18
N PRO A 17 -4.17 5.08 4.26
CA PRO A 17 -3.36 6.12 3.62
C PRO A 17 -2.61 7.07 4.55
N HIS A 18 -3.15 7.36 5.74
CA HIS A 18 -2.55 8.32 6.67
C HIS A 18 -1.77 7.66 7.81
N LEU A 19 -1.80 6.33 7.91
CA LEU A 19 -1.06 5.60 8.95
C LEU A 19 0.33 5.17 8.49
N LYS A 20 1.19 4.90 9.48
CA LYS A 20 2.55 4.40 9.27
C LYS A 20 2.63 2.89 9.42
N GLU A 21 1.51 2.20 9.28
CA GLU A 21 1.41 0.76 9.42
C GLU A 21 0.28 0.22 8.54
N PHE A 22 0.41 -1.04 8.18
CA PHE A 22 -0.54 -1.75 7.34
C PHE A 22 -0.72 -3.18 7.84
N ILE A 23 -1.80 -3.83 7.40
CA ILE A 23 -2.01 -5.25 7.68
C ILE A 23 -1.72 -6.04 6.42
N ALA A 24 -0.90 -7.08 6.55
CA ALA A 24 -0.71 -8.09 5.53
C ALA A 24 -1.42 -9.38 5.96
N ILE A 25 -2.33 -9.83 5.12
CA ILE A 25 -3.00 -11.12 5.24
C ILE A 25 -2.26 -12.07 4.30
N ASP A 26 -1.51 -13.01 4.89
CA ASP A 26 -0.85 -14.07 4.14
C ASP A 26 -1.73 -15.33 4.24
N ALA A 27 -2.46 -15.62 3.17
CA ALA A 27 -3.40 -16.73 3.08
C ALA A 27 -2.77 -18.00 2.50
N ARG A 28 -1.45 -18.01 2.28
CA ARG A 28 -0.77 -19.15 1.65
C ARG A 28 -0.71 -20.34 2.59
N GLY A 29 -1.06 -21.51 2.06
CA GLY A 29 -1.03 -22.77 2.81
C GLY A 29 0.38 -23.36 3.01
N ASP A 30 1.36 -22.94 2.19
CA ASP A 30 2.75 -23.42 2.22
C ASP A 30 3.66 -22.61 3.16
N ARG A 31 3.12 -21.56 3.79
CA ARG A 31 3.85 -20.74 4.78
C ARG A 31 4.19 -21.58 6.03
N PRO A 32 5.43 -21.51 6.55
CA PRO A 32 5.78 -22.09 7.84
C PRO A 32 4.91 -21.46 8.95
N GLY A 33 4.10 -22.27 9.63
CA GLY A 33 3.14 -21.80 10.63
C GLY A 33 1.74 -21.47 10.08
N GLY A 34 1.51 -21.69 8.79
CA GLY A 34 0.21 -21.52 8.13
C GLY A 34 -0.18 -20.07 7.83
N PRO A 35 -1.40 -19.87 7.30
CA PRO A 35 -1.96 -18.55 7.04
C PRO A 35 -1.94 -17.66 8.29
N ALA A 36 -1.58 -16.39 8.13
CA ALA A 36 -1.51 -15.45 9.24
C ALA A 36 -1.85 -14.01 8.85
N VAL A 37 -2.08 -13.22 9.89
CA VAL A 37 -2.35 -11.79 9.81
C VAL A 37 -1.19 -11.08 10.50
N LEU A 38 -0.53 -10.19 9.77
CA LEU A 38 0.66 -9.50 10.22
C LEU A 38 0.39 -7.99 10.20
N ARG A 39 0.62 -7.31 11.32
CA ARG A 39 0.63 -5.85 11.40
C ARG A 39 2.07 -5.39 11.24
N LEU A 40 2.34 -4.61 10.20
CA LEU A 40 3.70 -4.23 9.81
C LEU A 40 3.82 -2.71 9.73
N PRO A 41 4.86 -2.10 10.33
CA PRO A 41 5.12 -0.69 10.16
C PRO A 41 5.74 -0.42 8.77
N ILE A 42 5.42 0.73 8.19
CA ILE A 42 5.94 1.15 6.88
C ILE A 42 7.46 1.33 6.89
N SER A 43 8.08 1.51 8.07
CA SER A 43 9.54 1.56 8.24
C SER A 43 10.23 0.25 7.85
N ASN A 44 9.53 -0.88 7.89
CA ASN A 44 10.09 -2.14 7.41
C ASN A 44 10.23 -2.14 5.88
N ILE A 45 9.43 -1.31 5.20
CA ILE A 45 9.47 -1.10 3.76
C ILE A 45 10.44 0.03 3.40
N LEU A 46 10.26 1.18 4.02
CA LEU A 46 11.03 2.41 3.79
C LEU A 46 12.33 2.42 4.60
N CYS A 47 13.24 1.52 4.21
CA CYS A 47 14.55 1.35 4.84
C CYS A 47 15.69 1.69 3.87
N GLU A 48 16.93 1.72 4.36
CA GLU A 48 18.12 2.06 3.57
C GLU A 48 18.31 1.17 2.33
N GLU A 49 17.97 -0.13 2.45
CA GLU A 49 18.02 -1.05 1.32
C GLU A 49 17.02 -0.68 0.22
N PHE A 50 15.81 -0.24 0.60
CA PHE A 50 14.82 0.26 -0.35
C PHE A 50 15.32 1.55 -1.02
N TYR A 51 15.81 2.51 -0.23
CA TYR A 51 16.27 3.80 -0.75
C TYR A 51 17.44 3.63 -1.72
N SER A 52 18.48 2.93 -1.31
CA SER A 52 19.67 2.67 -2.15
C SER A 52 19.31 1.95 -3.45
N LYS A 53 18.33 1.04 -3.43
CA LYS A 53 17.88 0.33 -4.63
C LYS A 53 17.11 1.24 -5.59
N VAL A 54 16.18 2.04 -5.06
CA VAL A 54 15.43 3.03 -5.84
C VAL A 54 16.37 4.05 -6.47
N GLU A 55 17.34 4.58 -5.72
CA GLU A 55 18.34 5.52 -6.24
C GLU A 55 19.19 4.90 -7.35
N SER A 56 19.65 3.66 -7.17
CA SER A 56 20.39 2.92 -8.20
C SER A 56 19.57 2.77 -9.48
N ASP A 57 18.32 2.33 -9.38
CA ASP A 57 17.48 2.06 -10.55
C ASP A 57 17.03 3.35 -11.23
N PHE A 58 16.74 4.40 -10.46
CA PHE A 58 16.49 5.74 -10.98
C PHE A 58 17.72 6.32 -11.70
N SER A 59 18.92 6.12 -11.14
CA SER A 59 20.16 6.57 -11.78
C SER A 59 20.37 5.92 -13.15
N LYS A 60 20.00 4.63 -13.31
CA LYS A 60 20.06 3.94 -14.60
C LYS A 60 19.08 4.52 -15.62
N ILE A 61 17.89 4.94 -15.20
CA ILE A 61 16.92 5.61 -16.08
C ILE A 61 17.50 6.93 -16.60
N LEU A 62 18.07 7.76 -15.72
CA LEU A 62 18.58 9.07 -16.10
C LEU A 62 19.88 9.03 -16.92
N ARG A 63 20.74 8.05 -16.68
CA ARG A 63 22.05 7.93 -17.35
C ARG A 63 21.99 7.20 -18.70
N ARG A 64 20.78 6.95 -19.24
CA ARG A 64 20.61 6.41 -20.59
C ARG A 64 21.10 7.42 -21.62
N HIS A 65 22.25 7.13 -22.22
CA HIS A 65 22.94 7.99 -23.19
C HIS A 65 22.23 8.09 -24.55
N ASP A 66 21.15 7.34 -24.75
CA ASP A 66 20.33 7.26 -25.96
C ASP A 66 18.97 7.96 -25.85
N ALA A 67 18.65 8.61 -24.72
CA ALA A 67 17.38 9.30 -24.52
C ALA A 67 17.36 10.68 -25.23
N GLY A 68 16.43 10.85 -26.17
CA GLY A 68 16.00 12.14 -26.69
C GLY A 68 14.90 12.81 -25.83
N PHE A 69 14.43 13.97 -26.27
CA PHE A 69 13.43 14.76 -25.52
C PHE A 69 12.09 14.05 -25.31
N LEU A 70 11.71 13.14 -26.21
CA LEU A 70 10.49 12.35 -26.06
C LEU A 70 10.62 11.30 -24.95
N GLU A 71 11.80 10.69 -24.77
CA GLU A 71 12.03 9.77 -23.65
C GLU A 71 12.00 10.46 -22.28
N LEU A 72 12.35 11.76 -22.21
CA LEU A 72 12.24 12.55 -20.97
C LEU A 72 10.79 12.62 -20.46
N MET A 73 9.81 12.68 -21.35
CA MET A 73 8.38 12.70 -21.00
C MET A 73 7.93 11.38 -20.35
N GLY A 74 8.63 10.28 -20.62
CA GLY A 74 8.37 8.97 -20.02
C GLY A 74 9.06 8.73 -18.69
N ILE A 75 10.00 9.60 -18.27
CA ILE A 75 10.74 9.42 -17.02
C ILE A 75 9.81 9.35 -15.80
N PRO A 76 8.83 10.25 -15.58
CA PRO A 76 7.97 10.19 -14.39
C PRO A 76 7.30 8.82 -14.20
N GLN A 77 6.76 8.24 -15.27
CA GLN A 77 6.13 6.93 -15.24
C GLN A 77 7.14 5.80 -14.94
N GLN A 78 8.38 5.92 -15.44
CA GLN A 78 9.45 4.97 -15.12
C GLN A 78 9.89 5.07 -13.66
N VAL A 79 9.97 6.29 -13.09
CA VAL A 79 10.25 6.48 -11.66
C VAL A 79 9.18 5.84 -10.81
N GLU A 80 7.91 6.08 -11.14
CA GLU A 80 6.77 5.47 -10.44
C GLU A 80 6.85 3.93 -10.49
N ALA A 81 7.18 3.36 -11.65
CA ALA A 81 7.35 1.93 -11.82
C ALA A 81 8.50 1.38 -10.95
N VAL A 82 9.63 2.09 -10.87
CA VAL A 82 10.77 1.72 -10.00
C VAL A 82 10.38 1.74 -8.53
N ILE A 83 9.71 2.79 -8.07
CA ILE A 83 9.24 2.89 -6.68
C ILE A 83 8.29 1.74 -6.38
N ARG A 84 7.28 1.52 -7.24
CA ARG A 84 6.29 0.45 -7.07
C ARG A 84 6.93 -0.93 -7.01
N ALA A 85 7.84 -1.24 -7.93
CA ALA A 85 8.51 -2.53 -8.00
C ALA A 85 9.37 -2.79 -6.75
N ASN A 86 10.12 -1.79 -6.29
CA ASN A 86 10.96 -1.92 -5.11
C ASN A 86 10.14 -2.02 -3.82
N SER A 87 9.02 -1.29 -3.71
CA SER A 87 8.08 -1.42 -2.58
C SER A 87 7.51 -2.83 -2.50
N LEU A 88 7.04 -3.38 -3.64
CA LEU A 88 6.47 -4.72 -3.68
C LEU A 88 7.50 -5.79 -3.30
N LYS A 89 8.71 -5.72 -3.86
CA LYS A 89 9.81 -6.63 -3.51
C LYS A 89 10.10 -6.61 -2.01
N ARG A 90 10.11 -5.42 -1.40
CA ARG A 90 10.38 -5.29 0.03
C ARG A 90 9.25 -5.83 0.90
N ILE A 91 8.00 -5.59 0.54
CA ILE A 91 6.83 -6.16 1.24
C ILE A 91 6.90 -7.68 1.22
N ILE A 92 7.18 -8.26 0.06
CA ILE A 92 7.33 -9.70 -0.13
C ILE A 92 8.49 -10.27 0.71
N ALA A 93 9.63 -9.59 0.73
CA ALA A 93 10.78 -9.99 1.54
C ALA A 93 10.44 -9.96 3.04
N GLU A 94 9.73 -8.93 3.49
CA GLU A 94 9.26 -8.81 4.87
C GLU A 94 8.29 -9.93 5.27
N LEU A 95 7.48 -10.40 4.32
CA LEU A 95 6.59 -11.55 4.49
C LEU A 95 7.32 -12.90 4.46
N GLY A 96 8.65 -12.90 4.28
CA GLY A 96 9.48 -14.11 4.25
C GLY A 96 9.29 -14.95 2.98
N ILE A 97 8.88 -14.32 1.88
CA ILE A 97 8.65 -15.00 0.61
C ILE A 97 9.97 -15.07 -0.14
N ASN A 98 10.51 -16.27 -0.25
CA ASN A 98 11.68 -16.52 -1.09
C ASN A 98 11.24 -16.53 -2.56
N ILE A 99 11.25 -15.36 -3.21
CA ILE A 99 11.17 -15.30 -4.67
C ILE A 99 12.59 -15.55 -5.23
N PRO A 100 12.79 -16.56 -6.08
CA PRO A 100 14.07 -16.70 -6.77
C PRO A 100 14.33 -15.46 -7.64
N GLU A 101 15.53 -14.89 -7.57
CA GLU A 101 15.89 -13.65 -8.29
C GLU A 101 15.67 -13.72 -9.82
N SER A 102 15.50 -14.91 -10.38
CA SER A 102 15.23 -15.17 -11.80
C SER A 102 13.76 -15.09 -12.20
N SER A 103 12.81 -15.07 -11.27
CA SER A 103 11.38 -14.96 -11.57
C SER A 103 10.88 -13.53 -11.38
N ASN A 104 10.46 -12.90 -12.46
CA ASN A 104 9.74 -11.61 -12.42
C ASN A 104 8.30 -11.73 -11.90
N GLU A 105 7.84 -12.95 -11.62
CA GLU A 105 6.52 -13.20 -11.04
C GLU A 105 6.64 -13.29 -9.51
N PRO A 106 5.91 -12.44 -8.77
CA PRO A 106 5.69 -12.64 -7.34
C PRO A 106 5.18 -14.06 -7.12
N GLY A 107 5.76 -14.80 -6.17
CA GLY A 107 5.33 -16.16 -5.80
C GLY A 107 3.95 -16.23 -5.13
N GLY A 108 2.97 -15.49 -5.66
CA GLY A 108 1.59 -15.34 -5.19
C GLY A 108 0.95 -14.05 -5.75
N THR A 109 -0.36 -14.05 -5.97
CA THR A 109 -1.10 -12.83 -6.33
C THR A 109 -1.22 -11.90 -5.11
N VAL A 110 -0.78 -10.65 -5.25
CA VAL A 110 -0.88 -9.62 -4.20
C VAL A 110 -2.09 -8.73 -4.48
N GLY A 111 -3.10 -8.83 -3.61
CA GLY A 111 -4.25 -7.92 -3.55
C GLY A 111 -3.96 -6.72 -2.66
N VAL A 112 -4.52 -5.56 -3.00
CA VAL A 112 -4.43 -4.36 -2.17
C VAL A 112 -5.84 -3.84 -1.89
N LEU A 113 -6.15 -3.67 -0.62
CA LEU A 113 -7.39 -3.06 -0.12
C LEU A 113 -7.05 -1.73 0.53
N PHE A 114 -7.61 -0.65 0.00
CA PHE A 114 -7.44 0.69 0.56
C PHE A 114 -8.62 1.03 1.47
N PHE A 115 -8.34 1.25 2.75
CA PHE A 115 -9.33 1.67 3.74
C PHE A 115 -9.49 3.18 3.73
N ALA A 116 -10.23 3.66 2.73
CA ALA A 116 -10.56 5.07 2.54
C ALA A 116 -12.06 5.24 2.20
N GLY A 117 -12.59 6.44 2.45
CA GLY A 117 -13.96 6.81 2.08
C GLY A 117 -15.01 5.86 2.69
N SER A 118 -15.87 5.26 1.85
CA SER A 118 -16.95 4.38 2.30
C SER A 118 -16.45 3.09 2.99
N LEU A 119 -15.27 2.59 2.64
CA LEU A 119 -14.70 1.41 3.30
C LEU A 119 -14.29 1.73 4.74
N LEU A 120 -13.89 2.98 5.00
CA LEU A 120 -13.58 3.47 6.33
C LEU A 120 -14.85 3.69 7.18
N ALA A 121 -16.02 3.86 6.56
CA ALA A 121 -17.30 4.03 7.24
C ALA A 121 -17.96 2.70 7.64
N LEU A 122 -17.36 1.55 7.30
CA LEU A 122 -17.88 0.25 7.69
C LEU A 122 -17.88 0.06 9.21
N GLU A 123 -18.95 -0.55 9.70
CA GLU A 123 -19.11 -0.94 11.11
C GLU A 123 -18.72 -2.41 11.31
N GLY A 124 -18.40 -2.77 12.57
CA GLY A 124 -17.89 -4.10 12.94
C GLY A 124 -18.66 -5.30 12.36
N PRO A 125 -20.01 -5.34 12.42
CA PRO A 125 -20.78 -6.46 11.88
C PRO A 125 -20.62 -6.62 10.35
N LEU A 126 -20.69 -5.50 9.60
CA LEU A 126 -20.57 -5.52 8.14
C LEU A 126 -19.14 -5.84 7.70
N LEU A 127 -18.15 -5.33 8.44
CA LEU A 127 -16.74 -5.64 8.22
C LEU A 127 -16.47 -7.14 8.47
N SER A 128 -17.03 -7.70 9.55
CA SER A 128 -16.89 -9.12 9.86
C SER A 128 -17.50 -9.99 8.77
N GLU A 129 -18.66 -9.63 8.24
CA GLU A 129 -19.31 -10.35 7.14
C GLU A 129 -18.46 -10.29 5.85
N ALA A 130 -17.95 -9.11 5.49
CA ALA A 130 -17.08 -8.93 4.33
C ALA A 130 -15.77 -9.73 4.46
N MET A 131 -15.12 -9.70 5.64
CA MET A 131 -13.90 -10.47 5.88
C MET A 131 -14.16 -11.98 5.92
N GLN A 132 -15.34 -12.39 6.38
CA GLN A 132 -15.78 -13.80 6.34
C GLN A 132 -15.96 -14.29 4.90
N GLU A 133 -16.55 -13.47 4.03
CA GLU A 133 -16.73 -13.81 2.61
C GLU A 133 -15.38 -13.93 1.89
N LEU A 134 -14.45 -13.01 2.16
CA LEU A 134 -13.15 -12.96 1.47
C LEU A 134 -12.14 -13.98 1.99
N PHE A 135 -12.12 -14.24 3.30
CA PHE A 135 -11.05 -15.01 3.94
C PHE A 135 -11.56 -16.18 4.81
N GLY A 136 -12.87 -16.42 4.87
CA GLY A 136 -13.46 -17.39 5.79
C GLY A 136 -13.01 -18.85 5.59
N SER A 137 -12.63 -19.23 4.38
CA SER A 137 -12.06 -20.55 4.05
C SER A 137 -10.53 -20.58 4.08
N LYS A 138 -9.88 -19.42 4.14
CA LYS A 138 -8.42 -19.25 4.02
C LYS A 138 -7.72 -19.00 5.36
N LEU A 139 -8.41 -18.36 6.30
CA LEU A 139 -7.88 -18.04 7.63
C LEU A 139 -8.55 -18.90 8.70
N ALA A 140 -7.76 -19.30 9.70
CA ALA A 140 -8.30 -19.93 10.89
C ALA A 140 -9.18 -18.93 11.69
N PRO A 141 -10.18 -19.40 12.47
CA PRO A 141 -11.11 -18.52 13.19
C PRO A 141 -10.41 -17.48 14.08
N HIS A 142 -9.37 -17.88 14.80
CA HIS A 142 -8.60 -16.98 15.66
C HIS A 142 -7.86 -15.88 14.87
N ALA A 143 -7.26 -16.22 13.72
CA ALA A 143 -6.57 -15.26 12.87
C ALA A 143 -7.56 -14.26 12.26
N ARG A 144 -8.78 -14.70 11.96
CA ARG A 144 -9.85 -13.84 11.47
C ARG A 144 -10.36 -12.87 12.55
N GLU A 145 -10.53 -13.33 13.78
CA GLU A 145 -10.88 -12.45 14.91
C GLU A 145 -9.81 -11.37 15.12
N GLN A 146 -8.53 -11.76 15.09
CA GLN A 146 -7.40 -10.83 15.14
C GLN A 146 -7.40 -9.84 13.96
N LEU A 147 -7.73 -10.29 12.75
CA LEU A 147 -7.87 -9.41 11.59
C LEU A 147 -8.94 -8.34 11.82
N ILE A 148 -10.11 -8.74 12.29
CA ILE A 148 -11.23 -7.82 12.52
C ILE A 148 -10.85 -6.81 13.61
N GLU A 149 -10.24 -7.25 14.70
CA GLU A 149 -9.76 -6.38 15.78
C GLU A 149 -8.75 -5.34 15.28
N HIS A 150 -7.70 -5.79 14.57
CA HIS A 150 -6.70 -4.89 14.01
C HIS A 150 -7.29 -3.92 12.98
N LEU A 151 -8.19 -4.38 12.11
CA LEU A 151 -8.85 -3.52 11.14
C LEU A 151 -9.67 -2.43 11.82
N LEU A 152 -10.47 -2.77 12.84
CA LEU A 152 -11.26 -1.78 13.56
C LEU A 152 -10.39 -0.75 14.27
N GLU A 153 -9.28 -1.18 14.89
CA GLU A 153 -8.32 -0.27 15.52
C GLU A 153 -7.71 0.70 14.50
N LEU A 154 -7.17 0.19 13.39
CA LEU A 154 -6.54 1.02 12.36
C LEU A 154 -7.54 1.91 11.62
N MET A 155 -8.77 1.43 11.38
CA MET A 155 -9.84 2.26 10.81
C MET A 155 -10.15 3.45 11.72
N GLU A 156 -10.20 3.25 13.04
CA GLU A 156 -10.44 4.35 13.96
C GLU A 156 -9.27 5.35 13.99
N GLN A 157 -8.03 4.85 13.98
CA GLN A 157 -6.85 5.69 13.90
C GLN A 157 -6.79 6.49 12.59
N GLU A 158 -7.16 5.88 11.46
CA GLU A 158 -7.22 6.52 10.15
C GLU A 158 -8.29 7.62 10.13
N ARG A 159 -9.48 7.38 10.69
CA ARG A 159 -10.52 8.42 10.85
C ARG A 159 -10.02 9.61 11.65
N LYS A 160 -9.34 9.32 12.77
CA LYS A 160 -8.76 10.36 13.62
C LYS A 160 -7.68 11.16 12.86
N SER A 161 -6.80 10.48 12.14
CA SER A 161 -5.74 11.11 11.36
C SER A 161 -6.29 12.02 10.24
N ILE A 162 -7.37 11.62 9.58
CA ILE A 162 -8.08 12.45 8.60
C ILE A 162 -8.69 13.69 9.27
N GLY A 163 -9.31 13.53 10.45
CA GLY A 163 -9.86 14.64 11.22
C GLY A 163 -8.80 15.66 11.65
N ASP A 164 -7.67 15.17 12.15
CA ASP A 164 -6.54 16.01 12.58
C ASP A 164 -5.89 16.75 11.39
N ALA A 165 -5.72 16.08 10.25
CA ALA A 165 -5.22 16.71 9.02
C ALA A 165 -6.16 17.80 8.51
N SER A 166 -7.47 17.53 8.45
CA SER A 166 -8.46 18.53 8.04
C SER A 166 -8.50 19.73 8.99
N ALA A 167 -8.39 19.52 10.31
CA ALA A 167 -8.35 20.58 11.29
C ALA A 167 -7.07 21.43 11.17
N GLN A 168 -5.93 20.79 10.92
CA GLN A 168 -4.65 21.46 10.70
C GLN A 168 -4.64 22.28 9.40
N ASP A 169 -5.23 21.75 8.32
CA ASP A 169 -5.37 22.47 7.05
C ASP A 169 -6.26 23.69 7.19
N ILE A 170 -7.39 23.57 7.90
CA ILE A 170 -8.27 24.69 8.24
C ILE A 170 -7.53 25.71 9.13
N ALA A 171 -6.78 25.26 10.13
CA ALA A 171 -5.98 26.14 10.98
C ALA A 171 -4.88 26.87 10.20
N ASN A 172 -4.26 26.21 9.22
CA ASN A 172 -3.26 26.80 8.33
C ASN A 172 -3.86 27.81 7.35
N LEU A 173 -5.09 27.56 6.86
CA LEU A 173 -5.89 28.49 6.05
C LEU A 173 -6.29 29.74 6.84
N ILE A 174 -6.77 29.56 8.07
CA ILE A 174 -7.20 30.68 8.95
C ILE A 174 -6.00 31.48 9.46
N SER A 175 -4.87 30.83 9.76
CA SER A 175 -3.67 31.49 10.26
C SER A 175 -2.79 32.13 9.16
N GLY A 176 -3.17 31.99 7.89
CA GLY A 176 -2.42 32.56 6.75
C GLY A 176 -1.02 31.97 6.55
N LYS A 177 -0.71 30.83 7.18
CA LYS A 177 0.59 30.12 7.05
C LYS A 177 0.61 29.09 5.92
N GLY A 178 -0.55 28.79 5.32
CA GLY A 178 -0.63 28.06 4.04
C GLY A 178 -0.25 28.98 2.89
N GLY A 179 1.04 29.06 2.56
CA GLY A 179 1.55 29.92 1.50
C GLY A 179 0.90 29.65 0.12
N PRO A 180 0.75 30.65 -0.75
CA PRO A 180 0.18 30.48 -2.08
C PRO A 180 1.29 30.02 -3.05
N TYR A 181 1.64 28.73 -3.08
CA TYR A 181 2.53 28.21 -4.12
C TYR A 181 2.15 26.79 -4.53
N ALA A 182 1.23 26.69 -5.49
CA ALA A 182 1.28 25.65 -6.51
C ALA A 182 2.10 26.20 -7.68
N THR A 183 3.23 25.57 -7.97
CA THR A 183 3.99 25.73 -9.24
C THR A 183 4.82 24.45 -9.32
N ILE A 184 4.70 23.59 -10.34
CA ILE A 184 5.19 23.80 -11.71
C ILE A 184 4.24 23.18 -12.79
N TRP A 185 3.00 22.77 -12.46
CA TRP A 185 2.14 22.02 -13.41
C TRP A 185 0.70 22.53 -13.48
N GLU A 186 0.49 23.85 -13.57
CA GLU A 186 -0.74 24.36 -14.17
C GLU A 186 -0.70 24.12 -15.69
N SER A 187 -1.26 22.99 -16.13
CA SER A 187 -1.72 22.84 -17.51
C SER A 187 -3.06 23.55 -17.65
N SER A 188 -3.03 24.87 -17.80
CA SER A 188 -4.15 25.63 -18.37
C SER A 188 -3.85 25.81 -19.87
N GLY A 189 -4.06 24.72 -20.62
CA GLY A 189 -3.92 24.68 -22.07
C GLY A 189 -5.26 24.35 -22.73
N ASN A 190 -5.85 25.40 -23.32
CA ASN A 190 -7.09 25.53 -24.10
C ASN A 190 -8.44 25.43 -23.40
#